data_AF-A0AAI8TU56-F1
#
_entry.id   AF-A0AAI8TU56-F1
#
_cell.length_a   1.000
_cell.length_b   1.000
_cell.length_c   1.000
_cell.angle_alpha   90.00
_cell.angle_beta   90.00
_cell.angle_gamma   90.00
#
_symmetry.space_group_name_H-M   'P 1'
#
loop_
_entity.id
_entity.type
_entity.pdbx_description
1 polymer ?
#
loop_
_entity_poly.entity_id
_entity_poly.type
_entity_poly.pdbx_seq_one_letter_code
_entity_poly.pdbx_strand_id
1 'polypeptide(L)'
;MPFIATSHPSAQSRDSGVTDECRHWLSGIANLLIPASETMPAASDADVSTGQLDVVLKARPDLIDELRLAWSATRGLSPAVALDRLRTTDPVRYQAVCLIVAGGYYTHRDVIKRLGYTGQQPRTAQIGGDIDEELLMRVVERGPRYRQA
;
A
#
# COMPACT_ATOMS: atom_id res chain seq x y z
N MET A 1 -38.26 -25.33 23.72
CA MET A 1 -37.29 -25.08 22.63
C MET A 1 -36.65 -23.71 22.87
N PRO A 2 -35.44 -23.60 23.45
CA PRO A 2 -34.79 -22.31 23.64
C PRO A 2 -33.89 -21.96 22.44
N PHE A 3 -34.07 -20.75 21.92
CA PHE A 3 -33.21 -20.12 20.90
C PHE A 3 -31.82 -19.88 21.49
N ILE A 4 -30.80 -20.49 20.90
CA ILE A 4 -29.40 -20.23 21.23
C ILE A 4 -29.06 -18.83 20.73
N ALA A 5 -28.72 -17.94 21.65
CA ALA A 5 -28.14 -16.64 21.33
C ALA A 5 -26.74 -16.88 20.75
N THR A 6 -26.59 -16.68 19.45
CA THR A 6 -25.29 -16.65 18.78
C THR A 6 -24.56 -15.37 19.20
N SER A 7 -23.79 -15.47 20.28
CA SER A 7 -22.75 -14.51 20.63
C SER A 7 -21.81 -14.37 19.44
N HIS A 8 -21.82 -13.20 18.80
CA HIS A 8 -20.83 -12.84 17.78
C HIS A 8 -19.44 -12.90 18.43
N PRO A 9 -18.45 -13.58 17.81
CA PRO A 9 -17.10 -13.55 18.32
C PRO A 9 -16.58 -12.10 18.24
N SER A 10 -16.35 -11.52 19.41
CA SER A 10 -15.60 -10.28 19.59
C SER A 10 -14.29 -10.36 18.80
N ALA A 11 -14.06 -9.33 17.97
CA ALA A 11 -12.90 -9.18 17.11
C ALA A 11 -11.61 -9.51 17.88
N GLN A 12 -10.95 -10.59 17.48
CA GLN A 12 -9.67 -10.99 18.03
C GLN A 12 -8.67 -9.86 17.82
N SER A 13 -7.96 -9.50 18.88
CA SER A 13 -6.87 -8.54 18.89
C SER A 13 -5.90 -8.85 17.74
N ARG A 14 -5.81 -7.93 16.79
CA ARG A 14 -4.91 -8.01 15.64
C ARG A 14 -3.48 -7.80 16.13
N ASP A 15 -2.81 -8.87 16.53
CA ASP A 15 -1.41 -8.84 16.93
C ASP A 15 -0.50 -8.77 15.70
N SER A 16 -0.66 -7.72 14.89
CA SER A 16 0.19 -7.40 13.74
C SER A 16 1.55 -6.82 14.19
N GLY A 17 1.85 -6.87 15.49
CA GLY A 17 3.04 -6.24 16.07
C GLY A 17 3.02 -4.71 16.08
N VAL A 18 1.91 -4.07 15.69
CA VAL A 18 1.75 -2.61 15.62
C VAL A 18 0.70 -2.15 16.61
N THR A 19 1.06 -1.26 17.53
CA THR A 19 0.18 -0.76 18.59
C THR A 19 -0.83 0.28 18.07
N ASP A 20 -1.89 0.52 18.82
CA ASP A 20 -2.93 1.50 18.45
C ASP A 20 -2.38 2.93 18.39
N GLU A 21 -1.41 3.29 19.23
CA GLU A 21 -0.76 4.60 19.19
C GLU A 21 0.08 4.77 17.91
N CYS A 22 0.74 3.70 17.45
CA CYS A 22 1.46 3.71 16.18
C CYS A 22 0.49 3.88 15.00
N ARG A 23 -0.66 3.21 15.05
CA ARG A 23 -1.74 3.37 14.05
C ARG A 23 -2.29 4.79 14.03
N HIS A 24 -2.54 5.37 15.20
CA HIS A 24 -3.00 6.76 15.32
C HIS A 24 -1.98 7.76 14.75
N TRP A 25 -0.70 7.59 15.10
CA TRP A 25 0.41 8.37 14.54
C TRP A 25 0.46 8.26 13.00
N LEU A 26 0.38 7.04 12.47
CA LEU A 26 0.40 6.79 11.03
C LEU A 26 -0.79 7.46 10.34
N SER A 27 -1.98 7.44 10.96
CA SER A 27 -3.17 8.10 10.41
C SER A 27 -2.96 9.61 10.19
N GLY A 28 -2.31 10.29 11.14
CA GLY A 28 -2.01 11.71 11.03
C GLY A 28 -1.03 12.01 9.91
N ILE A 29 0.03 11.21 9.78
CA ILE A 29 1.01 11.35 8.70
C ILE A 29 0.38 11.03 7.34
N ALA A 30 -0.43 9.99 7.26
CA ALA A 30 -1.05 9.54 6.03
C ALA A 30 -1.95 10.63 5.42
N ASN A 31 -2.68 11.39 6.25
CA ASN A 31 -3.51 12.51 5.78
C ASN A 31 -2.71 13.70 5.26
N LEU A 32 -1.45 13.87 5.69
CA LEU A 32 -0.56 14.88 5.09
C LEU A 32 -0.01 14.42 3.74
N LEU A 33 0.27 13.12 3.60
CA LEU A 33 0.79 12.54 2.36
C LEU A 33 -0.30 12.42 1.28
N ILE A 34 -1.50 12.01 1.66
CA ILE A 34 -2.66 11.87 0.76
C ILE A 34 -3.87 12.54 1.43
N PRO A 35 -4.02 13.87 1.27
CA PRO A 35 -5.20 14.59 1.74
C PRO A 35 -6.43 14.27 0.90
N ALA A 36 -7.63 14.54 1.44
CA ALA A 36 -8.87 14.44 0.67
C ALA A 36 -8.89 15.45 -0.49
N SER A 37 -9.55 15.07 -1.58
CA SER A 37 -9.90 15.96 -2.69
C SER A 37 -11.40 15.83 -2.99
N GLU A 38 -11.90 16.57 -3.98
CA GLU A 38 -13.30 16.49 -4.41
C GLU A 38 -13.71 15.06 -4.83
N THR A 39 -12.81 14.32 -5.46
CA THR A 39 -13.10 13.00 -6.02
C THR A 39 -12.47 11.85 -5.23
N MET A 40 -11.44 12.13 -4.42
CA MET A 40 -10.64 11.11 -3.74
C MET A 40 -10.70 11.25 -2.21
N PRO A 41 -10.84 10.14 -1.46
CA PRO A 41 -10.87 10.17 0.00
C PRO A 41 -9.50 10.57 0.58
N ALA A 42 -9.45 11.04 1.83
CA ALA A 42 -8.17 11.14 2.53
C ALA A 42 -7.62 9.73 2.84
N ALA A 43 -6.33 9.63 3.17
CA ALA A 43 -5.74 8.36 3.56
C ALA A 43 -6.44 7.67 4.74
N SER A 44 -6.85 8.45 5.75
CA SER A 44 -7.59 7.93 6.91
C SER A 44 -8.94 7.33 6.51
N ASP A 45 -9.62 7.92 5.54
CA ASP A 45 -10.93 7.45 5.07
C ASP A 45 -10.82 6.17 4.24
N ALA A 46 -9.61 5.84 3.75
CA ALA A 46 -9.28 4.61 3.05
C ALA A 46 -8.63 3.57 3.97
N ASP A 47 -8.81 3.67 5.29
CA ASP A 47 -8.37 2.68 6.28
C ASP A 47 -6.85 2.40 6.27
N VAL A 48 -6.03 3.35 5.81
CA VAL A 48 -4.57 3.19 5.64
C VAL A 48 -3.85 2.82 6.94
N SER A 49 -4.32 3.31 8.09
CA SER A 49 -3.76 3.02 9.41
C SER A 49 -4.44 1.85 10.14
N THR A 50 -5.55 1.34 9.60
CA THR A 50 -6.39 0.31 10.21
C THR A 50 -6.29 -0.98 9.40
N GLY A 51 -7.34 -1.34 8.65
CA GLY A 51 -7.41 -2.60 7.91
C GLY A 51 -6.44 -2.68 6.75
N GLN A 52 -6.19 -1.58 6.01
CA GLN A 52 -5.24 -1.60 4.89
C GLN A 52 -3.80 -1.71 5.38
N LEU A 53 -3.48 -1.23 6.59
CA LEU A 53 -2.16 -1.44 7.18
C LEU A 53 -1.83 -2.93 7.30
N ASP A 54 -2.79 -3.73 7.78
CA ASP A 54 -2.59 -5.17 7.94
C ASP A 54 -2.40 -5.87 6.58
N VAL A 55 -3.10 -5.42 5.54
CA VAL A 55 -2.93 -5.94 4.18
C VAL A 55 -1.51 -5.67 3.68
N VAL A 56 -1.01 -4.45 3.85
CA VAL A 56 0.34 -4.07 3.44
C VAL A 56 1.40 -4.86 4.22
N LEU A 57 1.30 -4.91 5.56
CA LEU A 57 2.30 -5.59 6.39
C LEU A 57 2.27 -7.11 6.19
N LYS A 58 1.13 -7.70 5.85
CA LYS A 58 1.05 -9.11 5.44
C LYS A 58 1.76 -9.35 4.12
N ALA A 59 1.65 -8.43 3.15
CA ALA A 59 2.32 -8.55 1.85
C ALA A 59 3.83 -8.23 1.94
N ARG A 60 4.23 -7.34 2.86
CA ARG A 60 5.60 -6.89 3.08
C ARG A 60 5.94 -6.86 4.58
N PRO A 61 6.22 -8.04 5.20
CA PRO A 61 6.51 -8.12 6.63
C PRO A 61 7.78 -7.35 7.05
N ASP A 62 8.70 -7.13 6.12
CA ASP A 62 9.92 -6.33 6.32
C ASP A 62 9.63 -4.87 6.70
N LEU A 63 8.44 -4.35 6.36
CA LEU A 63 8.04 -2.97 6.69
C LEU A 63 7.61 -2.80 8.15
N ILE A 64 7.39 -3.89 8.89
CA ILE A 64 6.94 -3.83 10.29
C ILE A 64 8.00 -3.14 11.16
N ASP A 65 9.27 -3.55 11.02
CA ASP A 65 10.35 -2.98 11.82
C ASP A 65 10.68 -1.56 11.40
N GLU A 66 10.64 -1.25 10.11
CA GLU A 66 10.83 0.12 9.63
C GLU A 66 9.73 1.07 10.12
N LEU A 67 8.47 0.63 10.16
CA LEU A 67 7.35 1.40 10.72
C LEU A 67 7.54 1.67 12.21
N ARG A 68 7.93 0.64 12.98
CA ARG A 68 8.19 0.76 14.42
C ARG A 68 9.34 1.71 14.71
N LEU A 69 10.42 1.63 13.94
CA LEU A 69 11.57 2.52 14.07
C LEU A 69 11.17 3.97 13.74
N ALA A 70 10.44 4.18 12.64
CA ALA A 70 9.91 5.50 12.27
C ALA A 70 9.04 6.12 13.38
N TRP A 71 8.12 5.32 13.93
CA TRP A 71 7.25 5.74 15.03
C TRP A 71 8.07 6.03 16.29
N SER A 72 9.00 5.15 16.67
CA SER A 72 9.83 5.33 17.87
C SER A 72 10.68 6.62 17.82
N ALA A 73 11.19 6.98 16.64
CA ALA A 73 12.01 8.17 16.44
C ALA A 73 11.22 9.49 16.45
N THR A 74 9.90 9.43 16.23
CA THR A 74 9.07 10.63 16.01
C THR A 74 7.81 10.71 16.88
N ARG A 75 7.55 9.70 17.72
CA ARG A 75 6.43 9.70 18.68
C ARG A 75 6.47 10.97 19.54
N GLY A 76 5.30 11.58 19.73
CA GLY A 76 5.14 12.83 20.48
C GLY A 76 5.35 14.11 19.65
N LEU A 77 5.84 14.01 18.41
CA LEU A 77 5.87 15.14 17.47
C LEU A 77 4.51 15.26 16.76
N SER A 78 4.18 16.47 16.30
CA SER A 78 3.04 16.65 15.40
C SER A 78 3.30 15.95 14.06
N PRO A 79 2.27 15.50 13.32
CA PRO A 79 2.46 14.74 12.09
C PRO A 79 3.36 15.45 11.05
N ALA A 80 3.22 16.76 10.91
CA ALA A 80 4.03 17.54 9.97
C ALA A 80 5.52 17.57 10.37
N VAL A 81 5.80 17.75 11.66
CA VAL A 81 7.17 17.77 12.19
C VAL A 81 7.79 16.37 12.15
N ALA A 82 7.01 15.33 12.47
CA ALA A 82 7.44 13.94 12.37
C ALA A 82 7.83 13.57 10.93
N LEU A 83 6.98 13.92 9.96
CA LEU A 83 7.21 13.64 8.55
C LEU A 83 8.44 14.37 8.02
N ASP A 84 8.60 15.66 8.36
CA ASP A 84 9.76 16.45 7.96
C ASP A 84 11.06 15.93 8.59
N ARG A 85 11.02 15.53 9.86
CA ARG A 85 12.16 14.91 10.55
C ARG A 85 12.57 13.60 9.88
N LEU A 86 11.63 12.71 9.57
CA LEU A 86 11.93 11.47 8.84
C LEU A 86 12.57 11.79 7.49
N ARG A 87 11.97 12.71 6.73
CA ARG A 87 12.46 13.10 5.40
C ARG A 87 13.90 13.61 5.42
N THR A 88 14.29 14.33 6.47
CA THR A 88 15.60 15.01 6.57
C THR A 88 16.67 14.14 7.25
N THR A 89 16.30 13.41 8.30
CA THR A 89 17.25 12.67 9.15
C THR A 89 17.27 11.16 8.86
N ASP A 90 16.20 10.61 8.29
CA ASP A 90 16.10 9.17 8.03
C ASP A 90 15.30 8.84 6.75
N PRO A 91 15.90 9.03 5.56
CA PRO A 91 15.23 8.81 4.29
C PRO A 91 14.72 7.39 4.08
N VAL A 92 15.36 6.39 4.71
CA VAL A 92 14.94 4.97 4.59
C VAL A 92 13.60 4.77 5.26
N ARG A 93 13.44 5.22 6.51
CA ARG A 93 12.14 5.12 7.21
C ARG A 93 11.09 6.03 6.61
N TYR A 94 11.48 7.20 6.10
CA TYR A 94 10.56 8.04 5.33
C TYR A 94 9.98 7.30 4.12
N GLN A 95 10.83 6.64 3.33
CA GLN A 95 10.39 5.85 2.17
C GLN A 95 9.52 4.68 2.58
N ALA A 96 9.85 3.97 3.67
CA ALA A 96 9.02 2.89 4.20
C ALA A 96 7.61 3.40 4.57
N VAL A 97 7.49 4.53 5.28
CA VAL A 97 6.20 5.14 5.62
C VAL A 97 5.43 5.54 4.37
N CYS A 98 6.08 6.17 3.39
CA CYS A 98 5.45 6.52 2.12
C CYS A 98 4.95 5.29 1.36
N LEU A 99 5.73 4.20 1.34
CA LEU A 99 5.34 2.94 0.71
C LEU A 99 4.15 2.30 1.42
N ILE A 100 4.13 2.32 2.75
CA ILE A 100 3.00 1.80 3.54
C ILE A 100 1.73 2.59 3.22
N VAL A 101 1.81 3.92 3.23
CA VAL A 101 0.67 4.79 2.99
C VAL A 101 0.15 4.64 1.56
N ALA A 102 1.04 4.72 0.57
CA ALA A 102 0.66 4.55 -0.83
C ALA A 102 0.13 3.14 -1.12
N GLY A 103 0.80 2.12 -0.57
CA GLY A 103 0.37 0.73 -0.69
C GLY A 103 -1.04 0.54 -0.16
N GLY A 104 -1.31 0.94 1.09
CA GLY A 104 -2.62 0.78 1.70
C GLY A 104 -3.71 1.58 0.99
N TYR A 105 -3.40 2.80 0.55
CA TYR A 105 -4.36 3.66 -0.13
C TYR A 105 -4.75 3.11 -1.50
N TYR A 106 -3.76 2.79 -2.34
CA TYR A 106 -4.00 2.34 -3.71
C TYR A 106 -4.42 0.87 -3.83
N THR A 107 -4.36 0.09 -2.74
CA THR A 107 -5.00 -1.24 -2.66
C THR A 107 -6.44 -1.21 -2.14
N HIS A 108 -6.91 -0.07 -1.62
CA HIS A 108 -8.27 0.06 -1.13
C HIS A 108 -9.28 -0.03 -2.28
N ARG A 109 -10.32 -0.87 -2.12
CA ARG A 109 -11.29 -1.17 -3.21
C ARG A 109 -12.00 0.06 -3.74
N ASP A 110 -12.42 0.97 -2.85
CA ASP A 110 -13.12 2.19 -3.27
C ASP A 110 -12.18 3.18 -3.98
N VAL A 111 -10.91 3.22 -3.58
CA VAL A 111 -9.89 4.04 -4.25
C VAL A 111 -9.64 3.50 -5.66
N ILE A 112 -9.43 2.18 -5.80
CA ILE A 112 -9.29 1.50 -7.09
C ILE A 112 -10.49 1.80 -8.00
N LYS A 113 -11.70 1.71 -7.46
CA LYS A 113 -12.95 1.99 -8.21
C LYS A 113 -13.01 3.44 -8.69
N ARG A 114 -12.68 4.42 -7.83
CA ARG A 114 -12.65 5.85 -8.19
C ARG A 114 -11.59 6.16 -9.23
N LEU A 115 -10.45 5.47 -9.20
CA LEU A 115 -9.39 5.58 -10.22
C LEU A 115 -9.80 5.00 -11.57
N GLY A 116 -10.90 4.24 -11.65
CA GLY A 116 -11.28 3.51 -12.86
C GLY A 116 -10.27 2.42 -13.23
N TYR A 117 -9.45 1.97 -12.28
CA TYR A 117 -8.45 0.94 -12.55
C TYR A 117 -9.12 -0.44 -12.61
N THR A 118 -9.25 -0.98 -13.82
CA THR A 118 -9.88 -2.28 -14.09
C THR A 118 -8.88 -3.45 -14.08
N GLY A 119 -7.69 -3.26 -13.50
CA GLY A 119 -6.63 -4.25 -13.48
C GLY A 119 -5.82 -4.30 -14.78
N GLN A 120 -4.96 -5.31 -14.89
CA GLN A 120 -4.22 -5.58 -16.12
C GLN A 120 -5.20 -6.08 -17.19
N GLN A 121 -5.36 -5.30 -18.26
CA GLN A 121 -6.16 -5.69 -19.41
C GLN A 121 -5.24 -6.29 -20.48
N PRO A 122 -5.57 -7.45 -21.07
CA PRO A 122 -4.83 -7.97 -22.20
C PRO A 122 -4.99 -6.98 -23.36
N ARG A 123 -3.89 -6.34 -23.76
CA ARG A 123 -3.85 -5.50 -24.94
C ARG A 123 -3.00 -6.20 -25.98
N THR A 124 -3.53 -6.38 -27.18
CA THR A 124 -2.73 -6.79 -28.32
C THR A 124 -1.69 -5.71 -28.57
N ALA A 125 -0.41 -6.05 -28.44
CA ALA A 125 0.67 -5.13 -28.80
C ALA A 125 0.52 -4.79 -30.29
N GLN A 126 0.36 -3.50 -30.61
CA GLN A 126 0.48 -3.05 -31.99
C GLN A 126 1.96 -2.99 -32.31
N ILE A 127 2.41 -3.85 -33.22
CA ILE A 127 3.74 -3.75 -33.81
C ILE A 127 3.70 -2.49 -34.67
N GLY A 128 4.35 -1.41 -34.21
CA GLY A 128 4.49 -0.19 -35.00
C GLY A 128 5.22 -0.50 -36.31
N GLY A 129 4.82 0.14 -37.40
CA GLY A 129 5.38 -0.13 -38.74
C GLY A 129 6.86 0.25 -38.92
N ASP A 130 7.51 0.80 -37.88
CA ASP A 130 8.91 1.24 -37.87
C ASP A 130 9.79 0.33 -36.98
N ILE A 131 9.33 -0.89 -36.72
CA ILE A 131 10.13 -1.89 -36.03
C ILE A 131 11.09 -2.51 -37.04
N ASP A 132 12.38 -2.28 -36.81
CA ASP A 132 13.46 -2.88 -37.58
C ASP A 132 13.36 -4.42 -37.52
N GLU A 133 13.16 -5.03 -38.68
CA GLU A 133 13.01 -6.47 -38.87
C GLU A 133 14.27 -7.23 -38.41
N GLU A 134 15.45 -6.59 -38.44
CA GLU A 134 16.70 -7.15 -37.93
C GLU A 134 16.67 -7.35 -36.40
N LEU A 135 16.01 -6.44 -35.67
CA LEU A 135 15.83 -6.57 -34.22
C LEU A 135 14.89 -7.72 -33.85
N LEU A 136 13.88 -7.98 -34.70
CA LEU A 136 12.96 -9.11 -34.51
C LEU A 136 13.62 -10.45 -34.84
N MET A 137 14.56 -10.48 -35.79
CA MET A 137 15.23 -11.71 -36.22
C MET A 137 15.95 -12.41 -35.07
N ARG A 138 16.61 -11.66 -34.17
CA ARG A 138 17.27 -12.24 -32.97
C ARG A 138 16.30 -12.96 -32.05
N VAL A 139 15.04 -12.51 -31.96
CA VAL A 139 14.00 -13.16 -31.15
C VAL A 139 13.47 -14.41 -31.83
N VAL A 140 13.32 -14.37 -33.15
CA VAL A 140 12.92 -15.51 -33.99
C VAL A 140 13.98 -16.62 -33.94
N GLU A 141 15.25 -16.28 -34.18
CA GLU A 141 16.39 -17.22 -34.12
C GLU A 141 16.55 -17.86 -32.74
N ARG A 142 16.30 -17.09 -31.67
CA ARG A 142 16.33 -17.61 -30.30
C ARG A 142 15.28 -18.69 -30.05
N GLY A 143 14.18 -18.68 -30.80
CA GLY A 143 13.07 -19.63 -30.66
C GLY A 143 12.11 -19.32 -29.49
N PRO A 144 10.93 -19.98 -29.47
CA PRO A 144 9.90 -19.75 -28.46
C PRO A 144 10.34 -20.24 -27.07
N ARG A 145 10.07 -19.43 -26.05
CA ARG A 145 10.24 -19.80 -24.63
C ARG A 145 8.89 -19.73 -23.94
N TYR A 146 8.31 -20.88 -23.67
CA TYR A 146 7.07 -20.99 -22.92
C TYR A 146 7.39 -21.09 -21.42
N ARG A 147 6.58 -20.40 -20.60
CA ARG A 147 6.59 -20.62 -19.15
C ARG A 147 5.83 -21.92 -18.87
N GLN A 148 6.44 -22.84 -18.11
CA GLN A 148 5.75 -24.02 -17.62
C GLN A 148 4.60 -23.56 -16.69
N ALA A 149 3.40 -24.07 -16.94
CA ALA A 149 2.19 -23.74 -16.18
C ALA A 149 2.24 -24.31 -14.77
#